data_AF-A0A372E289-F1
#
_entry.id   AF-A0A372E289-F1
#
_cell.length_a   1.000
_cell.length_b   1.000
_cell.length_c   1.000
_cell.angle_alpha   90.00
_cell.angle_beta   90.00
_cell.angle_gamma   90.00
#
_symmetry.space_group_name_H-M   'P 1'
#
loop_
_entity.id
_entity.type
_entity.pdbx_description
1 polymer ?
#
loop_
_entity_poly.entity_id
_entity_poly.type
_entity_poly.pdbx_seq_one_letter_code
_entity_poly.pdbx_strand_id
1 'polypeptide(L)'
;MMEQNLFAGMESAARRSHLEAEAYKVVEGEPYDRPLEDGELDERKNALLTTLEKMDSLGDEKKEVMAEFKYRLDAFKKALGTLKLELRTGHTRSVGTLYYIPDYDARRMGLYTDEGTLISSRGLLPEERQQNVFMRRSAGE
;
A
#
# COMPACT_ATOMS: atom_id res chain seq x y z
N MET A 1 -39.07 -46.63 -7.62
CA MET A 1 -38.02 -45.78 -8.23
C MET A 1 -38.68 -45.10 -9.41
N MET A 2 -38.58 -43.78 -9.56
CA MET A 2 -39.15 -43.09 -10.72
C MET A 2 -38.23 -43.29 -11.94
N GLU A 3 -38.84 -43.43 -13.11
CA GLU A 3 -38.10 -43.52 -14.37
C GLU A 3 -37.57 -42.15 -14.77
N GLN A 4 -36.31 -42.09 -15.21
CA GLN A 4 -35.63 -40.83 -15.50
C GLN A 4 -36.13 -40.18 -16.80
N ASN A 5 -36.53 -40.99 -17.79
CA ASN A 5 -36.93 -40.52 -19.13
C ASN A 5 -38.26 -41.16 -19.56
N LEU A 6 -39.39 -40.54 -19.22
CA LEU A 6 -40.70 -40.99 -19.70
C LEU A 6 -40.83 -40.75 -21.21
N PHE A 7 -41.34 -41.75 -21.93
CA PHE A 7 -41.66 -41.68 -23.36
C PHE A 7 -40.47 -41.31 -24.28
N ALA A 8 -39.26 -41.74 -23.93
CA ALA A 8 -38.02 -41.40 -24.66
C ALA A 8 -38.04 -41.75 -26.16
N GLY A 9 -38.80 -42.78 -26.58
CA GLY A 9 -38.91 -43.21 -27.98
C GLY A 9 -39.94 -42.48 -28.84
N MET A 10 -40.72 -41.56 -28.26
CA MET A 10 -41.75 -40.81 -28.99
C MET A 10 -41.20 -39.52 -29.61
N GLU A 11 -41.82 -39.05 -30.68
CA GLU A 11 -41.56 -37.74 -31.29
C GLU A 11 -42.00 -36.61 -30.34
N SER A 12 -41.35 -35.44 -30.43
CA SER A 12 -41.45 -34.37 -29.44
C SER A 12 -42.87 -33.84 -29.22
N ALA A 13 -43.69 -33.77 -30.28
CA ALA A 13 -45.10 -33.37 -30.15
C ALA A 13 -45.94 -34.46 -29.48
N ALA A 14 -45.76 -35.72 -29.88
CA ALA A 14 -46.45 -36.86 -29.26
C ALA A 14 -46.11 -37.00 -27.77
N ARG A 15 -44.82 -36.84 -27.40
CA ARG A 15 -44.37 -36.88 -26.01
C ARG A 15 -45.07 -35.84 -25.14
N ARG A 16 -45.21 -34.61 -25.62
CA ARG A 16 -45.90 -33.53 -24.89
C ARG A 16 -47.37 -33.84 -24.66
N SER A 17 -48.07 -34.32 -25.70
CA SER A 17 -49.48 -34.73 -25.59
C SER A 17 -49.68 -35.84 -24.54
N HIS A 18 -48.79 -36.83 -24.50
CA HIS A 18 -48.82 -37.88 -23.48
C HIS A 18 -48.55 -37.36 -22.07
N LEU A 19 -47.55 -36.48 -21.91
CA LEU A 19 -47.26 -35.85 -20.62
C LEU A 19 -48.43 -35.02 -20.11
N GLU A 20 -49.09 -34.25 -20.98
CA GLU A 20 -50.27 -33.45 -20.63
C GLU A 20 -51.47 -34.31 -20.22
N ALA A 21 -51.67 -35.46 -20.87
CA ALA A 21 -52.75 -36.38 -20.55
C ALA A 21 -52.55 -37.11 -19.22
N GLU A 22 -51.31 -37.43 -18.85
CA GLU A 22 -50.98 -38.10 -17.57
C GLU A 22 -50.72 -37.12 -16.41
N ALA A 23 -50.46 -35.84 -16.70
CA ALA A 23 -50.13 -34.85 -15.68
C ALA A 23 -51.32 -34.54 -14.77
N TYR A 24 -51.11 -34.68 -13.45
CA TYR A 24 -52.04 -34.15 -12.45
C TYR A 24 -52.09 -32.61 -12.46
N LYS A 25 -50.96 -31.96 -12.75
CA LYS A 25 -50.82 -30.50 -12.84
C LYS A 25 -49.70 -30.16 -13.83
N VAL A 26 -49.95 -29.19 -14.71
CA VAL A 26 -48.93 -28.57 -15.56
C VAL A 26 -48.58 -27.21 -14.95
N VAL A 27 -47.28 -26.91 -14.84
CA VAL A 27 -46.79 -25.63 -14.35
C VAL A 27 -45.90 -25.01 -15.41
N GLU A 28 -46.28 -23.81 -15.85
CA GLU A 28 -45.54 -23.06 -16.86
C GLU A 28 -44.63 -22.01 -16.20
N GLY A 29 -43.42 -21.85 -16.73
CA GLY A 29 -42.50 -20.81 -16.27
C GLY A 29 -41.81 -21.08 -14.93
N GLU A 30 -41.95 -22.28 -14.36
CA GLU A 30 -41.17 -22.64 -13.17
C GLU A 30 -39.69 -22.90 -13.54
N PRO A 31 -38.73 -22.32 -12.80
CA PRO A 31 -37.32 -22.59 -13.01
C PRO A 31 -36.97 -24.01 -12.55
N TYR A 32 -36.15 -24.70 -13.32
CA TYR A 32 -35.61 -26.00 -12.95
C TYR A 32 -34.15 -26.13 -13.41
N ASP A 33 -33.41 -26.98 -12.71
CA ASP A 33 -32.04 -27.33 -13.09
C ASP A 33 -32.05 -28.55 -14.01
N ARG A 34 -31.49 -28.38 -15.21
CA ARG A 34 -31.23 -29.51 -16.11
C ARG A 34 -29.78 -29.98 -15.95
N PRO A 35 -29.51 -31.29 -16.14
CA PRO A 35 -28.13 -31.75 -16.28
C PRO A 35 -27.47 -31.07 -17.49
N LEU A 36 -26.17 -30.86 -17.38
CA LEU A 36 -25.36 -30.41 -18.50
C LEU A 36 -25.04 -31.57 -19.40
N GLU A 37 -25.05 -31.33 -20.70
CA GLU A 37 -24.52 -32.29 -21.65
C GLU A 37 -22.99 -32.28 -21.58
N ASP A 38 -22.35 -33.39 -21.91
CA ASP A 38 -20.90 -33.55 -21.78
C ASP A 38 -20.11 -32.45 -22.53
N GLY A 39 -20.60 -32.02 -23.69
CA GLY A 39 -20.01 -30.91 -24.45
C GLY A 39 -20.15 -29.54 -23.76
N GLU A 40 -21.31 -29.27 -23.16
CA GLU A 40 -21.53 -28.00 -22.42
C GLU A 40 -20.70 -27.93 -21.14
N LEU A 41 -20.47 -29.08 -20.51
CA LEU A 41 -19.68 -29.17 -19.30
C LEU A 41 -18.21 -28.83 -19.59
N ASP A 42 -17.67 -29.30 -20.71
CA ASP A 42 -16.31 -28.96 -21.13
C ASP A 42 -16.18 -27.52 -21.62
N GLU A 43 -17.16 -26.99 -22.35
CA GLU A 43 -17.21 -25.56 -22.70
C GLU A 43 -17.19 -24.68 -21.45
N ARG A 44 -17.97 -25.03 -20.42
CA ARG A 44 -18.00 -24.28 -19.16
C ARG A 44 -16.70 -24.39 -18.37
N LYS A 45 -16.02 -25.55 -18.38
CA LYS A 45 -14.69 -25.67 -17.79
C LYS A 45 -13.68 -24.76 -18.49
N ASN A 46 -13.69 -24.73 -19.82
CA ASN A 46 -12.80 -23.87 -20.59
C ASN A 46 -13.09 -22.39 -20.32
N ALA A 47 -14.36 -21.99 -20.30
CA ALA A 47 -14.77 -20.64 -19.95
C ALA A 47 -14.34 -20.27 -18.52
N LEU A 48 -14.47 -21.19 -17.57
CA LEU A 48 -13.99 -21.01 -16.19
C LEU A 48 -12.48 -20.75 -16.15
N LEU A 49 -11.67 -21.60 -16.81
CA LEU A 49 -10.21 -21.45 -16.83
C LEU A 49 -9.80 -20.11 -17.45
N THR A 50 -10.37 -19.76 -18.61
CA THR A 50 -10.09 -18.46 -19.25
C THR A 50 -10.50 -17.28 -18.37
N THR A 51 -11.60 -17.41 -17.62
CA THR A 51 -12.05 -16.34 -16.70
C THR A 51 -11.10 -16.20 -15.52
N LEU A 52 -10.62 -17.31 -14.95
CA LEU A 52 -9.65 -17.30 -13.85
C LEU A 52 -8.33 -16.66 -14.29
N GLU A 53 -7.78 -17.05 -15.43
CA GLU A 53 -6.55 -16.46 -15.96
C GLU A 53 -6.65 -14.94 -16.15
N LYS A 54 -7.79 -14.47 -16.68
CA LYS A 54 -8.04 -13.03 -16.83
C LYS A 54 -8.17 -12.32 -15.48
N MET A 55 -8.83 -12.96 -14.51
CA MET A 55 -8.94 -12.40 -13.16
C MET A 55 -7.58 -12.27 -12.49
N ASP A 56 -6.71 -13.26 -12.64
CA ASP A 56 -5.37 -13.23 -12.07
C ASP A 56 -4.51 -12.14 -12.73
N SER A 57 -4.51 -12.05 -14.07
CA SER A 57 -3.81 -10.99 -14.81
C SER A 57 -4.26 -9.59 -14.36
N LEU A 58 -5.57 -9.34 -14.32
CA LEU A 58 -6.11 -8.06 -13.86
C LEU A 58 -5.78 -7.78 -12.38
N GLY A 59 -5.72 -8.84 -11.56
CA GLY A 59 -5.32 -8.76 -10.17
C GLY A 59 -3.88 -8.28 -10.01
N ASP A 60 -2.97 -8.78 -10.85
CA ASP A 60 -1.56 -8.41 -10.83
C ASP A 60 -1.32 -7.02 -11.41
N GLU A 61 -1.93 -6.67 -12.55
CA GLU A 61 -1.88 -5.31 -13.10
C GLU A 61 -2.38 -4.27 -12.09
N LYS A 62 -3.47 -4.56 -11.37
CA LYS A 62 -3.98 -3.70 -10.32
C LYS A 62 -2.97 -3.50 -9.20
N LYS A 63 -2.27 -4.55 -8.77
CA LYS A 63 -1.25 -4.45 -7.72
C LYS A 63 -0.09 -3.55 -8.16
N GLU A 64 0.37 -3.68 -9.40
CA GLU A 64 1.44 -2.86 -9.95
C GLU A 64 1.07 -1.36 -9.97
N VAL A 65 -0.11 -1.04 -10.52
CA VAL A 65 -0.60 0.34 -10.56
C VAL A 65 -0.77 0.90 -9.14
N MET A 66 -1.34 0.13 -8.21
CA MET A 66 -1.49 0.55 -6.82
C MET A 66 -0.15 0.77 -6.11
N ALA A 67 0.89 0.02 -6.46
CA ALA A 67 2.22 0.19 -5.89
C ALA A 67 2.81 1.56 -6.25
N GLU A 68 2.64 2.03 -7.50
CA GLU A 68 3.10 3.35 -7.92
C GLU A 68 2.36 4.47 -7.15
N PHE A 69 1.03 4.38 -7.06
CA PHE A 69 0.24 5.35 -6.29
C PHE A 69 0.64 5.36 -4.82
N LYS A 70 0.86 4.18 -4.23
CA LYS A 70 1.32 4.06 -2.84
C LYS A 70 2.69 4.73 -2.65
N TYR A 71 3.64 4.49 -3.55
CA TYR A 71 4.96 5.11 -3.49
C TYR A 71 4.88 6.64 -3.51
N ARG A 72 4.11 7.20 -4.46
CA ARG A 72 3.91 8.65 -4.58
C ARG A 72 3.25 9.24 -3.33
N LEU A 73 2.22 8.56 -2.82
CA LEU A 73 1.48 9.01 -1.64
C LEU A 73 2.32 8.93 -0.35
N ASP A 74 3.17 7.91 -0.22
CA ASP A 74 4.07 7.78 0.93
C ASP A 74 5.15 8.88 0.96
N ALA A 75 5.59 9.38 -0.21
CA ALA A 75 6.47 10.55 -0.28
C ALA A 75 5.80 11.81 0.32
N PHE A 76 4.55 12.07 -0.04
CA PHE A 76 3.78 13.19 0.54
C PHE A 76 3.50 13.01 2.03
N LYS A 77 3.19 11.78 2.48
CA LYS A 77 3.01 11.49 3.91
C LYS A 77 4.27 11.78 4.72
N LYS A 78 5.44 11.39 4.21
CA LYS A 78 6.73 11.69 4.84
C LYS A 78 6.96 13.20 4.92
N ALA A 79 6.78 13.92 3.81
CA ALA A 79 6.92 15.37 3.77
C ALA A 79 5.96 16.07 4.76
N LEU A 80 4.70 15.65 4.80
CA LEU A 80 3.70 16.15 5.74
C LEU A 80 4.08 15.85 7.20
N GLY A 81 4.63 14.67 7.47
CA GLY A 81 5.14 14.28 8.79
C GLY A 81 6.25 15.21 9.26
N THR A 82 7.22 15.51 8.39
CA THR A 82 8.29 16.46 8.67
C THR A 82 7.73 17.85 8.96
N LEU A 83 6.87 18.38 8.07
CA LEU A 83 6.27 19.71 8.25
C LEU A 83 5.49 19.82 9.56
N LYS A 84 4.70 18.80 9.91
CA LYS A 84 3.97 18.77 11.18
C LYS A 84 4.91 18.79 12.39
N LEU A 85 6.04 18.09 12.31
CA LEU A 85 7.03 18.10 13.38
C LEU A 85 7.66 19.49 13.50
N GLU A 86 8.10 20.08 12.40
CA GLU A 86 8.71 21.42 12.36
C GLU A 86 7.77 22.49 12.89
N LEU A 87 6.50 22.49 12.47
CA LEU A 87 5.50 23.44 12.97
C LEU A 87 5.22 23.25 14.47
N ARG A 88 5.27 22.00 14.97
CA ARG A 88 5.04 21.72 16.39
C ARG A 88 6.23 22.13 17.26
N THR A 89 7.46 21.92 16.79
CA THR A 89 8.67 22.25 17.56
C THR A 89 9.10 23.69 17.35
N GLY A 90 8.73 24.31 16.23
CA GLY A 90 9.28 25.59 15.75
C GLY A 90 10.73 25.47 15.24
N HIS A 91 11.23 24.25 15.01
CA HIS A 91 12.62 24.00 14.64
C HIS A 91 12.67 23.14 13.38
N THR A 92 13.39 23.61 12.37
CA THR A 92 13.71 22.85 11.14
C THR A 92 15.07 22.18 11.30
N ARG A 93 15.20 20.95 10.78
CA ARG A 93 16.48 20.24 10.79
C ARG A 93 17.32 20.70 9.60
N SER A 94 18.22 21.63 9.82
CA SER A 94 19.26 22.01 8.86
C SER A 94 20.52 21.16 9.03
N VAL A 95 21.19 20.86 7.93
CA VAL A 95 22.54 20.27 7.93
C VAL A 95 23.49 21.35 7.42
N GLY A 96 24.52 21.65 8.20
CA GLY A 96 25.49 22.69 7.89
C GLY A 96 26.73 22.54 8.77
N THR A 97 27.71 23.42 8.54
CA THR A 97 28.92 23.47 9.35
C THR A 97 28.59 24.13 10.68
N LEU A 98 28.90 23.45 11.78
CA LEU A 98 28.74 23.98 13.13
C LEU A 98 30.10 24.29 13.73
N TYR A 99 30.20 25.41 14.42
CA TYR A 99 31.44 25.94 14.98
C TYR A 99 31.38 25.85 16.51
N TYR A 100 32.32 25.11 17.09
CA TYR A 100 32.52 25.05 18.53
C TYR A 100 33.43 26.20 18.95
N ILE A 101 32.89 27.15 19.72
CA ILE A 101 33.63 28.33 20.18
C ILE A 101 33.67 28.33 21.72
N PRO A 102 34.86 28.25 22.32
CA PRO A 102 35.01 28.26 23.77
C PRO A 102 34.89 29.69 24.33
N ASP A 103 34.05 29.85 25.35
CA ASP A 103 34.04 30.97 26.27
C ASP A 103 34.73 30.52 27.57
N TYR A 104 35.99 30.92 27.71
CA TYR A 104 36.83 30.54 28.85
C TYR A 104 36.43 31.23 30.14
N ASP A 105 35.86 32.43 30.06
CA ASP A 105 35.45 33.21 31.23
C ASP A 105 34.19 32.59 31.85
N ALA A 106 33.21 32.23 31.02
CA ALA A 106 32.00 31.53 31.46
C ALA A 106 32.20 30.01 31.62
N ARG A 107 33.36 29.46 31.25
CA ARG A 107 33.67 28.02 31.17
C ARG A 107 32.66 27.21 30.35
N ARG A 108 32.16 27.79 29.26
CA ARG A 108 31.19 27.15 28.35
C ARG A 108 31.74 27.00 26.95
N MET A 109 31.34 25.93 26.26
CA MET A 109 31.49 25.78 24.82
C MET A 109 30.16 26.13 24.17
N GLY A 110 30.15 27.13 23.31
CA GLY A 110 29.01 27.46 22.45
C GLY A 110 29.10 26.72 21.12
N LEU A 111 27.97 26.23 20.63
CA LEU A 111 27.83 25.65 19.30
C LEU A 111 27.07 26.62 18.40
N TYR A 112 27.73 27.13 17.38
CA TYR A 112 27.20 28.17 16.49
C TYR A 112 27.00 27.66 15.06
N THR A 113 26.04 28.25 14.35
CA THR A 113 25.93 28.12 12.89
C THR A 113 27.02 28.93 12.16
N ASP A 114 27.13 28.74 10.86
CA ASP A 114 27.93 29.57 9.94
C ASP A 114 27.51 31.04 9.93
N GLU A 115 26.24 31.32 10.18
CA GLU A 115 25.72 32.69 10.38
C GLU A 115 26.05 33.27 11.78
N GLY A 116 26.71 32.50 12.66
CA GLY A 116 27.07 32.94 14.00
C GLY A 116 25.93 32.89 15.01
N THR A 117 24.86 32.13 14.74
CA THR A 117 23.73 31.96 15.68
C THR A 117 24.02 30.83 16.67
N LEU A 118 23.86 31.07 17.97
CA LEU A 118 24.06 30.07 19.02
C LEU A 118 22.92 29.04 19.03
N ILE A 119 23.24 27.77 18.78
CA ILE A 119 22.29 26.64 18.80
C ILE A 119 22.19 26.04 20.20
N SER A 120 23.32 25.80 20.84
CA SER A 120 23.38 25.18 22.17
C SER A 120 24.68 25.52 22.88
N SER A 121 24.72 25.34 24.20
CA SER A 121 25.97 25.47 24.95
C SER A 121 26.08 24.41 26.03
N ARG A 122 27.30 23.94 26.27
CA ARG A 122 27.64 22.99 27.34
C ARG A 122 28.86 23.47 28.12
N GLY A 123 29.15 22.86 29.26
CA GLY A 123 30.40 23.12 29.97
C GLY A 123 31.62 22.70 29.14
N LEU A 124 32.75 23.41 29.31
CA LEU A 124 34.03 23.00 28.74
C LEU A 124 34.49 21.67 29.36
N LEU A 125 34.89 20.74 28.50
CA LEU A 125 35.56 19.49 28.90
C LEU A 125 36.96 19.79 29.46
N PRO A 126 37.53 18.90 30.27
CA PRO A 126 38.86 19.12 30.87
C PRO A 126 39.95 19.47 29.86
N GLU A 127 39.94 18.83 28.69
CA GLU A 127 40.88 19.07 27.59
C GLU A 127 40.67 20.45 26.94
N GLU A 128 39.42 20.88 26.78
CA GLU A 128 39.06 22.19 26.22
C GLU A 128 39.35 23.36 27.18
N ARG A 129 39.61 23.08 28.47
CA ARG A 129 40.04 24.08 29.45
C ARG A 129 41.53 24.36 29.38
N GLN A 130 42.31 23.46 28.79
CA GLN A 130 43.73 23.69 28.59
C GLN A 130 43.88 24.67 27.43
N GLN A 131 44.27 25.90 27.75
CA GLN A 131 44.69 26.87 26.75
C GLN A 131 45.74 26.23 25.85
N ASN A 132 45.54 26.27 24.53
CA ASN A 132 46.68 26.29 23.63
C ASN A 132 47.49 27.55 24.01
N VAL A 133 48.55 27.36 24.78
CA VAL A 133 49.50 28.39 25.27
C VAL A 133 50.10 29.23 24.11
N PHE A 134 49.87 28.84 22.86
CA PHE A 134 50.39 29.47 21.66
C PHE A 134 49.52 30.58 21.03
N MET A 135 48.29 30.84 21.49
CA MET A 135 47.43 31.88 20.88
C MET A 135 47.52 33.26 21.54
N ARG A 136 48.49 33.49 22.44
CA ARG A 136 48.77 34.80 23.07
C ARG A 136 50.04 35.46 22.49
N ARG A 137 50.20 35.50 21.17
CA ARG A 137 51.21 36.34 20.48
C ARG A 137 50.76 36.81 19.10
N SER A 138 49.61 37.49 19.03
CA SER A 138 49.28 38.38 17.91
C SER A 138 48.07 39.25 18.27
N ALA A 139 48.20 39.99 19.36
CA ALA A 139 47.42 41.20 19.63
C ALA A 139 48.25 42.00 20.64
N GLY A 140 49.27 42.66 20.11
CA GLY A 140 50.13 43.60 20.81
C GLY A 140 50.48 44.70 19.82
N GLU A 141 49.64 45.73 19.78
CA GLU A 141 50.10 47.10 19.87
C GLU A 141 50.08 47.49 21.36
#